data_AF-A0A3D5ZKY6-F1
#
_entry.id   AF-A0A3D5ZKY6-F1
#
_cell.length_a   1.000
_cell.length_b   1.000
_cell.length_c   1.000
_cell.angle_alpha   90.00
_cell.angle_beta   90.00
_cell.angle_gamma   90.00
#
_symmetry.space_group_name_H-M   'P 1'
#
loop_
_entity.id
_entity.type
_entity.pdbx_description
1 polymer ?
#
loop_
_entity_poly.entity_id
_entity_poly.type
_entity_poly.pdbx_seq_one_letter_code
_entity_poly.pdbx_strand_id
1 'polypeptide(L)'
;MYGTRRFAYMPVPKTTGSAQGETVLSTSATCCFFINANAGDKMDLAKDFYQFCHTENSLRVFNAYTGMCRPFNYTLTDEQYEGLTYFSKYIYDMYKGENPAKVIYDIGLCNTRLSDVTYFRDRWEWNANVGSVPYDNPFKAFASDSSLTVESYFNGLFKYHSENWSRFGL
;
A
#
# COMPACT_ATOMS: atom_id res chain seq x y z
N MET A 1 -27.09 10.99 -3.25
CA MET A 1 -26.45 12.31 -3.18
C MET A 1 -24.99 12.10 -2.80
N TYR A 2 -24.08 12.17 -3.77
CA TYR A 2 -22.64 12.14 -3.51
C TYR A 2 -22.21 13.52 -2.99
N GLY A 3 -21.24 13.61 -2.07
CA GLY A 3 -20.67 14.88 -1.60
C GLY A 3 -21.18 15.45 -0.26
N THR A 4 -22.13 14.83 0.43
CA THR A 4 -22.57 15.26 1.77
C THR A 4 -21.79 14.62 2.92
N ARG A 5 -21.09 13.52 2.66
CA ARG A 5 -20.30 12.79 3.66
C ARG A 5 -18.87 13.30 3.67
N ARG A 6 -18.37 13.62 4.86
CA ARG A 6 -16.98 13.97 5.10
C ARG A 6 -16.22 12.70 5.47
N PHE A 7 -15.49 12.16 4.50
CA PHE A 7 -14.57 11.05 4.74
C PHE A 7 -13.21 11.62 5.17
N ALA A 8 -12.47 10.82 5.93
CA ALA A 8 -11.09 11.08 6.36
C ALA A 8 -10.34 9.75 6.46
N TYR A 9 -9.01 9.83 6.52
CA TYR A 9 -8.16 8.69 6.81
C TYR A 9 -7.90 8.61 8.32
N MET A 10 -7.73 7.41 8.87
CA MET A 10 -7.34 7.25 10.27
C MET A 10 -5.85 6.88 10.30
N PRO A 11 -4.97 7.76 10.79
CA PRO A 11 -3.57 7.40 11.04
C PRO A 11 -3.47 6.22 12.00
N VAL A 12 -2.33 5.54 12.00
CA VAL A 12 -2.06 4.41 12.91
C VAL A 12 -2.27 4.87 14.36
N PRO A 13 -3.18 4.21 15.12
CA PRO A 13 -3.44 4.56 16.51
C PRO A 13 -2.18 4.49 17.35
N LYS A 14 -2.08 5.40 18.34
CA LYS A 14 -0.91 5.51 19.22
C LYS A 14 -1.22 4.88 20.58
N THR A 15 -0.27 4.13 21.10
CA THR A 15 -0.28 3.57 22.47
C THR A 15 0.84 4.18 23.31
N THR A 16 0.84 3.90 24.61
CA THR A 16 1.94 4.29 25.52
C THR A 16 3.30 3.86 24.94
N GLY A 17 4.20 4.84 24.74
CA GLY A 17 5.53 4.62 24.15
C GLY A 17 5.61 4.81 22.63
N SER A 18 4.51 5.11 21.94
CA SER A 18 4.52 5.37 20.50
C SER A 18 5.27 6.65 20.12
N ALA A 19 5.88 6.65 18.93
CA ALA A 19 6.50 7.85 18.37
C ALA A 19 5.47 8.98 18.15
N GLN A 20 5.90 10.21 18.45
CA GLN A 20 5.12 11.43 18.28
C GLN A 20 4.76 11.70 16.81
N GLY A 21 3.62 12.36 16.60
CA GLY A 21 3.09 12.73 15.29
C GLY A 21 2.26 11.63 14.63
N GLU A 22 1.52 12.01 13.58
CA GLU A 22 0.71 11.08 12.80
C GLU A 22 1.59 10.14 11.98
N THR A 23 1.09 8.93 11.75
CA THR A 23 1.81 7.90 10.99
C THR A 23 0.84 7.16 10.11
N VAL A 24 1.20 6.99 8.84
CA VAL A 24 0.42 6.25 7.85
C VAL A 24 1.25 5.09 7.32
N LEU A 25 0.65 3.91 7.21
CA LEU A 25 1.30 2.73 6.66
C LEU A 25 1.01 2.63 5.17
N SER A 26 2.05 2.58 4.36
CA SER A 26 1.98 2.30 2.92
C SER A 26 2.25 0.81 2.70
N THR A 27 1.18 0.06 2.41
CA THR A 27 1.23 -1.40 2.16
C THR A 27 1.25 -1.77 0.68
N SER A 28 1.07 -0.79 -0.22
CA SER A 28 0.91 -1.02 -1.65
C SER A 28 1.59 0.07 -2.50
N ALA A 29 2.87 0.32 -2.26
CA ALA A 29 3.62 1.28 -3.05
C ALA A 29 4.26 0.62 -4.30
N THR A 30 3.48 0.37 -5.35
CA THR A 30 4.04 -0.06 -6.66
C THR A 30 3.41 0.67 -7.83
N CYS A 31 3.65 1.99 -7.92
CA CYS A 31 3.46 2.70 -9.18
C CYS A 31 4.82 2.77 -9.89
N CYS A 32 5.03 1.88 -10.87
CA CYS A 32 6.22 1.86 -11.71
C CYS A 32 5.86 2.39 -13.11
N PHE A 33 6.73 3.23 -13.65
CA PHE A 33 6.68 3.64 -15.05
C PHE A 33 7.82 2.96 -15.78
N PHE A 34 7.52 2.37 -16.92
CA PHE A 34 8.51 1.72 -17.77
C PHE A 34 8.52 2.40 -19.13
N ILE A 35 9.70 2.71 -19.63
CA ILE A 35 9.91 3.12 -21.01
C ILE A 35 10.30 1.86 -21.79
N ASN A 36 9.65 1.62 -22.93
CA ASN A 36 9.97 0.49 -23.78
C ASN A 36 11.44 0.57 -24.24
N ALA A 37 12.23 -0.48 -24.01
CA ALA A 37 13.63 -0.53 -24.41
C ALA A 37 13.83 -0.37 -25.93
N ASN A 38 12.81 -0.72 -26.72
CA ASN A 38 12.80 -0.60 -28.18
C ASN A 38 12.22 0.74 -28.68
N ALA A 39 12.21 1.80 -27.85
CA ALA A 39 11.69 3.11 -28.24
C ALA A 39 12.48 3.79 -29.38
N GLY A 40 13.66 3.27 -29.75
CA GLY A 40 14.45 3.74 -30.88
C GLY A 40 14.80 5.23 -30.76
N ASP A 41 14.51 5.98 -31.82
CA ASP A 41 14.73 7.42 -31.93
C ASP A 41 13.90 8.27 -30.94
N LYS A 42 12.87 7.69 -30.32
CA LYS A 42 11.99 8.38 -29.36
C LYS A 42 12.43 8.22 -27.91
N MET A 43 13.53 7.51 -27.66
CA MET A 43 13.98 7.23 -26.29
C MET A 43 14.17 8.51 -25.47
N ASP A 44 14.79 9.54 -26.06
CA ASP A 44 15.03 10.80 -25.36
C ASP A 44 13.73 11.58 -25.13
N LEU A 45 12.85 11.65 -26.13
CA LEU A 45 11.51 12.24 -25.97
C LEU A 45 10.68 11.54 -24.89
N ALA A 46 10.77 10.21 -24.78
CA ALA A 46 10.06 9.45 -23.76
C ALA A 46 10.57 9.77 -22.35
N LYS A 47 11.89 9.98 -22.19
CA LYS A 47 12.49 10.43 -20.92
C LYS A 47 12.09 11.87 -20.58
N ASP A 48 12.11 12.76 -21.57
CA ASP A 48 11.68 14.15 -21.40
C ASP A 48 10.21 14.23 -20.98
N PHE A 49 9.34 13.43 -21.60
CA PHE A 49 7.94 13.33 -21.20
C PHE A 49 7.79 12.80 -19.77
N TYR A 50 8.55 11.78 -19.39
CA TYR A 50 8.54 11.26 -18.03
C TYR A 50 8.98 12.32 -17.00
N GLN A 51 10.00 13.11 -17.33
CA GLN A 51 10.42 14.25 -16.52
C GLN A 51 9.33 15.34 -16.46
N PHE A 52 8.69 15.64 -17.59
CA PHE A 52 7.58 16.60 -17.67
C PHE A 52 6.43 16.24 -16.73
N CYS A 53 6.05 14.95 -16.63
CA CYS A 53 5.02 14.47 -15.71
C CYS A 53 5.33 14.75 -14.23
N HIS A 54 6.60 14.99 -13.89
CA HIS A 54 7.09 15.25 -12.54
C HIS A 54 7.52 16.71 -12.33
N THR A 55 7.22 17.60 -13.27
CA THR A 55 7.35 19.05 -13.04
C THR A 55 6.32 19.51 -12.02
N GLU A 56 6.61 20.61 -11.31
CA GLU A 56 5.72 21.19 -10.31
C GLU A 56 4.33 21.46 -10.85
N ASN A 57 4.23 22.02 -12.07
CA ASN A 57 2.94 22.28 -12.71
C ASN A 57 2.17 20.97 -12.98
N SER A 58 2.81 19.95 -13.55
CA SER A 58 2.15 18.66 -13.83
C SER A 58 1.69 17.98 -12.54
N LEU A 59 2.47 18.06 -11.47
CA LEU A 59 2.12 17.52 -10.15
C LEU A 59 0.95 18.27 -9.51
N ARG A 60 0.90 19.60 -9.64
CA ARG A 60 -0.23 20.44 -9.21
C ARG A 60 -1.51 20.05 -9.95
N VAL A 61 -1.45 19.96 -11.28
CA VAL A 61 -2.60 19.56 -12.11
C VAL A 61 -3.08 18.17 -11.74
N PHE A 62 -2.16 17.21 -11.59
CA PHE A 62 -2.49 15.86 -11.15
C PHE A 62 -3.21 15.86 -9.79
N ASN A 63 -2.67 16.57 -8.81
CA ASN A 63 -3.23 16.62 -7.45
C ASN A 63 -4.59 17.34 -7.41
N ALA A 64 -4.73 18.46 -8.12
CA ALA A 64 -6.00 19.18 -8.20
C ALA A 64 -7.11 18.34 -8.86
N TYR A 65 -6.75 17.54 -9.88
CA TYR A 65 -7.71 16.71 -10.61
C TYR A 65 -8.09 15.43 -9.86
N THR A 66 -7.12 14.78 -9.22
CA THR A 66 -7.31 13.45 -8.59
C THR A 66 -7.54 13.52 -7.09
N GLY A 67 -7.16 14.63 -6.44
CA GLY A 67 -7.10 14.76 -4.99
C GLY A 67 -5.99 13.93 -4.33
N MET A 68 -5.03 13.41 -5.11
CA MET A 68 -3.98 12.51 -4.63
C MET A 68 -2.60 13.18 -4.65
N CYS A 69 -1.87 13.02 -3.55
CA CYS A 69 -0.52 13.54 -3.41
C CYS A 69 0.54 12.58 -3.96
N ARG A 70 1.51 13.12 -4.71
CA ARG A 70 2.70 12.37 -5.13
C ARG A 70 3.88 12.68 -4.18
N PRO A 71 4.85 11.76 -4.01
CA PRO A 71 5.96 11.92 -3.08
C PRO A 71 7.08 12.84 -3.63
N PHE A 72 6.72 14.01 -4.19
CA PHE A 72 7.65 15.02 -4.71
C PHE A 72 7.41 16.36 -4.01
N ASN A 73 8.40 17.27 -4.04
CA ASN A 73 8.25 18.59 -3.46
C ASN A 73 7.49 19.51 -4.43
N TYR A 74 6.27 19.91 -4.06
CA TYR A 74 5.45 20.88 -4.75
C TYR A 74 4.38 21.39 -3.77
N THR A 75 3.86 22.58 -4.02
CA THR A 75 2.75 23.18 -3.27
C THR A 75 1.61 23.49 -4.23
N LEU A 76 0.35 23.35 -3.81
CA LEU A 76 -0.76 23.89 -4.60
C LEU A 76 -0.81 25.42 -4.49
N THR A 77 -1.36 26.08 -5.51
CA THR A 77 -1.80 27.47 -5.37
C THR A 77 -3.04 27.55 -4.48
N ASP A 78 -3.34 28.72 -3.92
CA ASP A 78 -4.54 28.92 -3.09
C ASP A 78 -5.83 28.55 -3.84
N GLU A 79 -5.94 28.93 -5.11
CA GLU A 79 -7.07 28.57 -5.96
C GLU A 79 -7.19 27.05 -6.16
N GLN A 80 -6.07 26.37 -6.41
CA GLN A 80 -6.06 24.92 -6.59
C GLN A 80 -6.43 24.19 -5.30
N TYR A 81 -5.90 24.66 -4.16
CA TYR A 81 -6.22 24.12 -2.85
C TYR A 81 -7.70 24.33 -2.54
N GLU A 82 -8.24 25.54 -2.75
CA GLU A 82 -9.63 25.84 -2.48
C GLU A 82 -10.62 25.06 -3.35
N GLY A 83 -10.22 24.71 -4.57
CA GLY A 83 -10.98 23.83 -5.47
C GLY A 83 -11.02 22.35 -5.04
N LEU A 84 -10.21 21.92 -4.07
CA LEU A 84 -10.19 20.54 -3.60
C LEU A 84 -11.45 20.18 -2.80
N THR A 85 -11.87 18.91 -2.92
CA THR A 85 -12.90 18.35 -2.03
C THR A 85 -12.41 18.31 -0.58
N TYR A 86 -13.32 18.21 0.39
CA TYR A 86 -12.96 18.06 1.81
C TYR A 86 -11.94 16.92 2.04
N PHE A 87 -12.17 15.75 1.44
CA PHE A 87 -11.27 14.61 1.57
C PHE A 87 -9.91 14.89 0.91
N SER A 88 -9.89 15.55 -0.25
CA SER A 88 -8.66 15.89 -0.95
C SER A 88 -7.83 16.93 -0.18
N LYS A 89 -8.46 17.94 0.45
CA LYS A 89 -7.79 18.87 1.37
C LYS A 89 -7.21 18.12 2.57
N TYR A 90 -8.00 17.26 3.20
CA TYR A 90 -7.55 16.42 4.32
C TYR A 90 -6.31 15.58 3.95
N ILE A 91 -6.32 14.92 2.79
CA ILE A 91 -5.16 14.15 2.31
C ILE A 91 -3.97 15.07 2.02
N TYR A 92 -4.19 16.21 1.36
CA TYR A 92 -3.12 17.17 1.08
C TYR A 92 -2.46 17.67 2.37
N ASP A 93 -3.25 18.10 3.35
CA ASP A 93 -2.73 18.61 4.62
C ASP A 93 -1.99 17.52 5.40
N MET A 94 -2.52 16.29 5.39
CA MET A 94 -1.87 15.14 6.02
C MET A 94 -0.49 14.84 5.40
N TYR A 95 -0.27 15.05 4.10
CA TYR A 95 1.02 14.73 3.45
C TYR A 95 1.94 15.93 3.22
N LYS A 96 1.39 17.15 3.12
CA LYS A 96 2.08 18.37 2.65
C LYS A 96 1.84 19.58 3.54
N GLY A 97 0.97 19.48 4.56
CA GLY A 97 0.71 20.57 5.50
C GLY A 97 1.87 20.84 6.45
N GLU A 98 1.63 21.67 7.46
CA GLU A 98 2.68 22.10 8.42
C GLU A 98 3.26 20.94 9.23
N ASN A 99 2.45 19.93 9.55
CA ASN A 99 2.82 18.74 10.32
C ASN A 99 2.49 17.46 9.54
N PRO A 100 3.25 17.15 8.46
CA PRO A 100 2.93 16.03 7.61
C PRO A 100 3.08 14.71 8.37
N ALA A 101 2.14 13.79 8.15
CA ALA A 101 2.19 12.44 8.67
C ALA A 101 3.45 11.71 8.16
N LYS A 102 4.06 10.92 9.05
CA LYS A 102 5.18 10.06 8.68
C LYS A 102 4.66 8.86 7.89
N VAL A 103 5.11 8.74 6.65
CA VAL A 103 4.80 7.57 5.81
C VAL A 103 5.79 6.46 6.15
N ILE A 104 5.26 5.34 6.64
CA ILE A 104 6.03 4.12 6.91
C ILE A 104 5.73 3.14 5.80
N TYR A 105 6.79 2.59 5.20
CA TYR A 105 6.66 1.59 4.15
C TYR A 105 6.79 0.20 4.76
N ASP A 106 5.88 -0.71 4.40
CA ASP A 106 6.03 -2.13 4.71
C ASP A 106 7.11 -2.74 3.80
N ILE A 107 8.37 -2.49 4.15
CA ILE A 107 9.51 -3.14 3.50
C ILE A 107 9.90 -4.38 4.32
N GLY A 108 10.07 -5.51 3.63
CA GLY A 108 10.58 -6.73 4.25
C GLY A 108 11.96 -6.44 4.88
N LEU A 109 12.09 -6.65 6.18
CA LEU A 109 13.33 -6.38 6.92
C LEU A 109 14.42 -7.46 6.71
N CYS A 110 14.09 -8.57 6.04
CA CYS A 110 15.01 -9.66 5.78
C CYS A 110 15.05 -10.02 4.28
N ASN A 111 16.22 -10.48 3.83
CA ASN A 111 16.45 -10.84 2.43
C ASN A 111 15.46 -11.90 1.93
N THR A 112 15.12 -12.88 2.76
CA THR A 112 14.14 -13.92 2.46
C THR A 112 12.78 -13.34 2.10
N ARG A 113 12.30 -12.33 2.84
CA ARG A 113 11.00 -11.69 2.54
C ARG A 113 11.08 -10.79 1.31
N LEU A 114 12.23 -10.15 1.06
CA LEU A 114 12.46 -9.28 -0.10
C LEU A 114 12.56 -10.08 -1.41
N SER A 115 13.28 -11.22 -1.42
CA SER A 115 13.44 -12.07 -2.62
C SER A 115 12.15 -12.78 -3.01
N ASP A 116 11.30 -13.09 -2.03
CA ASP A 116 10.08 -13.89 -2.23
C ASP A 116 8.80 -13.12 -1.88
N VAL A 117 8.79 -11.81 -2.14
CA VAL A 117 7.68 -10.91 -1.79
C VAL A 117 6.31 -11.41 -2.27
N THR A 118 6.23 -12.06 -3.44
CA THR A 118 4.99 -12.64 -3.96
C THR A 118 4.44 -13.74 -3.04
N TYR A 119 5.31 -14.60 -2.49
CA TYR A 119 4.87 -15.64 -1.57
C TYR A 119 4.41 -15.04 -0.24
N PHE A 120 5.20 -14.12 0.32
CA PHE A 120 4.91 -13.49 1.60
C PHE A 120 3.71 -12.54 1.57
N ARG A 121 3.38 -11.97 0.41
CA ARG A 121 2.20 -11.12 0.22
C ARG A 121 0.93 -11.91 -0.11
N ASP A 122 1.03 -12.89 -1.01
CA ASP A 122 -0.16 -13.49 -1.63
C ASP A 122 -0.54 -14.84 -1.00
N ARG A 123 0.35 -15.48 -0.23
CA ARG A 123 0.12 -16.84 0.30
C ARG A 123 0.47 -17.05 1.76
N TRP A 124 1.29 -16.19 2.36
CA TRP A 124 1.83 -16.48 3.69
C TRP A 124 0.84 -16.39 4.84
N GLU A 125 -0.17 -15.53 4.76
CA GLU A 125 -0.83 -15.14 6.01
C GLU A 125 -1.82 -16.18 6.54
N TRP A 126 -2.50 -16.91 5.65
CA TRP A 126 -3.70 -17.66 6.05
C TRP A 126 -3.90 -19.01 5.36
N ASN A 127 -2.88 -19.55 4.68
CA ASN A 127 -3.03 -20.85 4.05
C ASN A 127 -2.86 -21.97 5.07
N ALA A 128 -3.90 -22.78 5.26
CA ALA A 128 -3.92 -23.90 6.19
C ALA A 128 -4.43 -25.18 5.52
N ASN A 129 -3.73 -26.29 5.74
CA ASN A 129 -4.17 -27.62 5.32
C ASN A 129 -4.70 -28.39 6.53
N VAL A 130 -6.03 -28.52 6.66
CA VAL A 130 -6.65 -29.38 7.67
C VAL A 130 -7.16 -30.65 6.99
N GLY A 131 -6.46 -31.77 7.23
CA GLY A 131 -6.70 -32.99 6.47
C GLY A 131 -6.40 -32.78 4.98
N SER A 132 -7.39 -33.02 4.12
CA SER A 132 -7.33 -32.77 2.67
C SER A 132 -7.99 -31.46 2.24
N VAL A 133 -8.42 -30.63 3.18
CA VAL A 133 -9.14 -29.37 2.89
C VAL A 133 -8.17 -28.20 3.01
N PRO A 134 -7.92 -27.45 1.92
CA PRO A 134 -7.18 -26.21 1.98
C PRO A 134 -8.11 -25.06 2.38
N TYR A 135 -7.64 -24.22 3.32
CA TYR A 135 -8.26 -22.95 3.66
C TYR A 135 -7.27 -21.82 3.37
N ASP A 136 -7.75 -20.71 2.83
CA ASP A 136 -6.97 -19.54 2.43
C ASP A 136 -7.44 -18.23 3.11
N ASN A 137 -8.54 -18.31 3.87
CA ASN A 137 -9.13 -17.19 4.57
C ASN A 137 -9.81 -17.67 5.86
N PRO A 138 -9.38 -17.21 7.05
CA PRO A 138 -9.88 -17.74 8.32
C PRO A 138 -11.35 -17.38 8.54
N PHE A 139 -11.78 -16.17 8.14
CA PHE A 139 -13.16 -15.73 8.31
C PHE A 139 -14.11 -16.60 7.50
N LYS A 140 -13.77 -16.89 6.24
CA LYS A 140 -14.54 -17.81 5.40
C LYS A 140 -14.49 -19.23 5.95
N ALA A 141 -13.33 -19.71 6.39
CA ALA A 141 -13.14 -21.05 6.92
C ALA A 141 -14.08 -21.32 8.10
N PHE A 142 -14.00 -20.50 9.15
CA PHE A 142 -14.84 -20.66 10.35
C PHE A 142 -16.32 -20.33 10.12
N ALA A 143 -16.65 -19.50 9.13
CA ALA A 143 -18.06 -19.24 8.77
C ALA A 143 -18.69 -20.39 7.97
N SER A 144 -17.89 -21.13 7.18
CA SER A 144 -18.39 -22.18 6.27
C SER A 144 -18.26 -23.59 6.82
N ASP A 145 -17.36 -23.81 7.77
CA ASP A 145 -17.12 -25.10 8.40
C ASP A 145 -17.25 -24.99 9.92
N SER A 146 -18.43 -25.34 10.43
CA SER A 146 -18.72 -25.32 11.87
C SER A 146 -17.99 -26.41 12.66
N SER A 147 -17.36 -27.38 11.98
CA SER A 147 -16.56 -28.43 12.61
C SER A 147 -15.09 -28.06 12.77
N LEU A 148 -14.64 -27.00 12.08
CA LEU A 148 -13.27 -26.51 12.15
C LEU A 148 -12.96 -25.94 13.54
N THR A 149 -11.90 -26.44 14.17
CA THR A 149 -11.43 -25.93 15.45
C THR A 149 -10.27 -24.95 15.24
N VAL A 150 -10.10 -24.03 16.19
CA VAL A 150 -8.95 -23.10 16.19
C VAL A 150 -7.64 -23.88 16.15
N GLU A 151 -7.51 -24.91 16.98
CA GLU A 151 -6.32 -25.76 17.04
C GLU A 151 -6.03 -26.46 15.71
N SER A 152 -7.04 -27.07 15.07
CA SER A 152 -6.82 -27.77 13.80
C SER A 152 -6.42 -26.81 12.68
N TYR A 153 -6.99 -25.60 12.66
CA TYR A 153 -6.61 -24.55 11.71
C TYR A 153 -5.17 -24.09 11.89
N PHE A 154 -4.75 -23.75 13.13
CA PHE A 154 -3.37 -23.30 13.39
C PHE A 154 -2.34 -24.41 13.15
N ASN A 155 -2.67 -25.66 13.48
CA ASN A 155 -1.82 -26.81 13.13
C ASN A 155 -1.72 -27.01 11.62
N GLY A 156 -2.82 -26.84 10.89
CA GLY A 156 -2.84 -26.89 9.43
C GLY A 156 -2.05 -25.76 8.78
N LEU A 157 -2.07 -24.56 9.38
CA LEU A 157 -1.28 -23.40 8.97
C LEU A 157 0.21 -23.68 9.16
N PHE A 158 0.60 -24.16 10.34
CA PHE A 158 1.98 -24.57 10.61
C PHE A 158 2.46 -25.64 9.61
N LYS A 159 1.64 -26.67 9.38
CA LYS A 159 1.96 -27.73 8.41
C LYS A 159 2.15 -27.17 7.00
N TYR A 160 1.21 -26.36 6.51
CA TYR A 160 1.31 -25.75 5.19
C TYR A 160 2.61 -24.96 5.04
N HIS A 161 2.96 -24.10 5.99
CA HIS A 161 4.14 -23.26 5.87
C HIS A 161 5.44 -24.04 6.07
N SER A 162 5.51 -24.98 7.02
CA SER A 162 6.71 -25.80 7.26
C SER A 162 7.10 -26.62 6.04
N GLU A 163 6.13 -27.15 5.29
CA GLU A 163 6.38 -27.85 4.02
C GLU A 163 7.01 -26.94 2.94
N ASN A 164 6.82 -25.62 3.05
CA ASN A 164 7.35 -24.63 2.10
C ASN A 164 8.65 -23.95 2.58
N TRP A 165 9.15 -24.20 3.80
CA TRP A 165 10.35 -23.52 4.32
C TRP A 165 11.62 -23.81 3.54
N SER A 166 11.74 -25.02 2.99
CA SER A 166 12.87 -25.42 2.15
C SER A 166 13.08 -24.51 0.93
N ARG A 167 12.01 -23.87 0.42
CA ARG A 167 12.09 -22.85 -0.64
C ARG A 167 12.97 -21.65 -0.24
N PHE A 168 13.02 -21.34 1.05
CA PHE A 168 13.72 -20.19 1.61
C PHE A 168 15.10 -20.53 2.17
N GLY A 169 15.54 -21.79 2.05
CA GLY A 169 16.79 -22.27 2.67
C GLY A 169 16.73 -22.31 4.20
N LEU A 170 15.53 -22.49 4.77
CA LEU A 170 15.26 -22.66 6.20
C LEU A 170 15.01 -24.12 6.56
#